data_AF-A0A9Q9IV90-F1
#
_entry.id   AF-A0A9Q9IV90-F1
#
_cell.length_a   1.000
_cell.length_b   1.000
_cell.length_c   1.000
_cell.angle_alpha   90.00
_cell.angle_beta   90.00
_cell.angle_gamma   90.00
#
_symmetry.space_group_name_H-M   'P 1'
#
loop_
_entity.id
_entity.type
_entity.pdbx_description
1 polymer ?
#
loop_
_entity_poly.entity_id
_entity_poly.type
_entity_poly.pdbx_seq_one_letter_code
_entity_poly.pdbx_strand_id
1 'polypeptide(L)'
;MTRDRAVVDEAYERAFRQITEDPRNRLIVADDGGEVVAVLQVTYIPGLGRHGAERALVESVRVRADRRGQGLGAALMAWVVDRARERGCALVQLTTDKRRQDAHRFYERLGFVASHEGMKLDLTGGG
;
A
#
# COMPACT_ATOMS: atom_id res chain seq x y z
N MET A 1 -12.73 1.47 17.67
CA MET A 1 -11.53 1.33 18.52
C MET A 1 -10.39 2.07 17.82
N THR A 2 -10.24 3.34 18.15
CA THR A 2 -9.20 4.23 17.64
C THR A 2 -7.87 3.63 18.05
N ARG A 3 -7.04 3.15 17.11
CA ARG A 3 -5.67 2.76 17.45
C ARG A 3 -4.99 4.02 17.94
N ASP A 4 -4.59 3.97 19.20
CA ASP A 4 -3.88 4.99 19.95
C ASP A 4 -2.84 5.72 19.11
N ARG A 5 -2.63 6.98 19.49
CA ARG A 5 -1.50 7.81 19.05
C ARG A 5 -0.22 6.97 19.18
N ALA A 6 0.25 6.43 18.07
CA ALA A 6 1.40 5.54 18.07
C ALA A 6 2.63 6.37 18.43
N VAL A 7 3.27 6.02 19.54
CA VAL A 7 4.62 6.49 19.82
C VAL A 7 5.49 6.01 18.66
N VAL A 8 6.10 6.95 17.95
CA VAL A 8 7.14 6.64 16.97
C VAL A 8 8.38 6.31 17.78
N ASP A 9 8.73 5.02 17.80
CA ASP A 9 9.90 4.51 18.50
C ASP A 9 11.07 4.25 17.54
N GLU A 10 12.20 3.79 18.09
CA GLU A 10 13.39 3.48 17.31
C GLU A 10 13.15 2.40 16.23
N ALA A 11 12.19 1.49 16.44
CA ALA A 11 11.86 0.47 15.46
C ALA A 11 11.16 1.10 14.24
N TYR A 12 10.22 2.02 14.47
CA TYR A 12 9.59 2.80 13.41
C TYR A 12 10.60 3.69 12.66
N GLU A 13 11.48 4.40 13.37
CA GLU A 13 12.50 5.25 12.73
C GLU A 13 13.48 4.44 11.87
N ARG A 14 13.93 3.28 12.38
CA ARG A 14 14.78 2.37 11.62
C ARG A 14 14.08 1.86 10.37
N ALA A 15 12.82 1.44 10.49
CA ALA A 15 12.04 0.97 9.34
C ALA A 15 11.83 2.08 8.31
N PHE A 16 11.49 3.29 8.76
CA PHE A 16 11.32 4.46 7.89
C PHE A 16 12.60 4.73 7.10
N ARG A 17 13.76 4.75 7.77
CA ARG A 17 15.06 4.95 7.13
C ARG A 17 15.35 3.89 6.06
N GLN A 18 15.18 2.61 6.39
CA GLN A 18 15.37 1.50 5.45
C GLN A 18 14.48 1.63 4.20
N ILE A 19 13.22 2.02 4.39
CA ILE A 19 12.28 2.25 3.28
C ILE A 19 12.74 3.43 2.43
N THR A 20 13.17 4.54 3.03
CA THR A 20 13.58 5.73 2.28
C THR A 20 14.92 5.59 1.58
N GLU A 21 15.81 4.75 2.09
CA GLU A 21 17.13 4.47 1.49
C GLU A 21 17.07 3.41 0.38
N ASP A 22 16.05 2.54 0.36
CA ASP A 22 15.90 1.54 -0.69
C ASP A 22 15.31 2.16 -1.97
N PRO A 23 16.04 2.15 -3.11
CA PRO A 23 15.57 2.73 -4.36
C PRO A 23 14.34 2.03 -4.95
N ARG A 24 13.96 0.83 -4.47
CA ARG A 24 12.74 0.11 -4.88
C ARG A 24 11.51 0.45 -4.05
N ASN A 25 11.69 1.13 -2.93
CA ASN A 25 10.63 1.55 -2.05
C ASN A 25 10.27 3.02 -2.30
N ARG A 26 8.98 3.35 -2.22
CA ARG A 26 8.49 4.74 -2.24
C ARG A 26 7.38 4.91 -1.22
N LEU A 27 7.48 5.97 -0.42
CA LEU A 27 6.39 6.48 0.40
C LEU A 27 5.73 7.62 -0.35
N ILE A 28 4.44 7.48 -0.64
CA ILE A 28 3.68 8.46 -1.41
C ILE A 28 2.70 9.15 -0.48
N VAL A 29 2.62 10.46 -0.61
CA VAL A 29 1.66 11.30 0.11
C VAL A 29 0.77 12.04 -0.89
N ALA A 30 -0.51 12.16 -0.57
CA ALA A 30 -1.36 13.19 -1.16
C ALA A 30 -1.23 14.43 -0.26
N ASP A 31 -0.71 15.50 -0.85
CA ASP A 31 -0.60 16.82 -0.24
C ASP A 31 -1.80 17.68 -0.66
N ASP A 32 -2.44 18.32 0.31
CA ASP A 32 -3.48 19.31 0.07
C ASP A 32 -3.12 20.59 0.82
N GLY A 33 -2.35 21.47 0.15
CA GLY A 33 -1.93 22.75 0.72
C GLY A 33 -0.89 22.62 1.84
N GLY A 34 0.04 21.67 1.72
CA GLY A 34 1.06 21.39 2.75
C GLY A 34 0.62 20.37 3.80
N GLU A 35 -0.64 19.91 3.73
CA GLU A 35 -1.19 18.93 4.66
C GLU A 35 -1.23 17.53 4.03
N VAL A 36 -0.66 16.55 4.72
CA VAL A 36 -0.72 15.15 4.29
C VAL A 36 -2.12 14.58 4.59
N VAL A 37 -2.88 14.30 3.54
CA VAL A 37 -4.29 13.84 3.64
C VAL A 37 -4.49 12.38 3.26
N ALA A 38 -3.54 11.77 2.56
CA ALA A 38 -3.49 10.34 2.30
C ALA A 38 -2.06 9.86 2.12
N VAL A 39 -1.81 8.59 2.41
CA VAL A 39 -0.50 7.97 2.25
C VAL A 39 -0.63 6.55 1.72
N LEU A 40 0.43 6.07 1.06
CA LEU A 40 0.69 4.65 0.84
C LEU A 40 2.18 4.38 0.74
N GLN A 41 2.54 3.10 0.83
CA GLN A 41 3.85 2.60 0.45
C GLN A 41 3.71 1.74 -0.80
N VAL A 42 4.67 1.87 -1.73
CA VAL A 42 4.83 0.95 -2.86
C VAL A 42 6.25 0.40 -2.89
N THR A 43 6.36 -0.90 -3.10
CA THR A 43 7.62 -1.63 -3.25
C THR A 43 7.65 -2.32 -4.61
N TYR A 44 8.66 -2.03 -5.42
CA TYR A 44 8.87 -2.69 -6.71
C TYR A 44 9.74 -3.93 -6.53
N ILE A 45 9.17 -5.10 -6.75
CA ILE A 45 9.82 -6.37 -6.45
C ILE A 45 10.15 -7.08 -7.77
N PRO A 46 11.45 -7.32 -8.08
CA PRO A 46 11.83 -8.13 -9.22
C PRO A 46 11.35 -9.57 -9.01
N GLY A 47 10.97 -10.21 -10.10
CA GLY A 47 10.52 -11.60 -10.10
C GLY A 47 10.88 -12.30 -11.40
N LEU A 48 10.98 -13.62 -11.35
CA LEU A 48 11.20 -14.45 -12.54
C LEU A 48 9.89 -14.78 -13.28
N GLY A 49 8.75 -14.69 -12.57
CA GLY A 49 7.44 -14.87 -13.17
C GLY A 49 7.14 -13.80 -14.23
N ARG A 50 6.20 -14.10 -15.13
CA ARG A 50 5.78 -13.18 -16.21
C ARG A 50 6.97 -12.64 -17.02
N HIS A 51 7.89 -13.54 -17.37
CA HIS A 51 9.09 -13.23 -18.17
C HIS A 51 10.01 -12.20 -17.52
N GLY A 52 10.26 -12.31 -16.21
CA GLY A 52 11.23 -11.45 -15.53
C GLY A 52 10.66 -10.09 -15.09
N ALA A 53 9.34 -9.88 -15.21
CA ALA A 53 8.75 -8.59 -14.92
C ALA A 53 8.66 -8.32 -13.42
N GLU A 54 8.82 -7.05 -13.04
CA GLU A 54 8.58 -6.60 -11.68
C GLU A 54 7.08 -6.62 -11.32
N ARG A 55 6.81 -6.68 -10.01
CA ARG A 55 5.49 -6.44 -9.43
C ARG A 55 5.53 -5.24 -8.49
N ALA A 56 4.51 -4.41 -8.51
CA ALA A 56 4.32 -3.37 -7.51
C ALA A 56 3.49 -3.93 -6.34
N LEU A 57 4.07 -3.99 -5.14
CA LEU A 57 3.36 -4.31 -3.91
C LEU A 57 2.91 -3.02 -3.23
N VAL A 58 1.62 -2.87 -2.99
CA VAL A 58 1.03 -1.72 -2.30
C VAL A 58 0.69 -2.08 -0.87
N GLU A 59 1.18 -1.27 0.06
CA GLU A 59 1.00 -1.43 1.50
C GLU A 59 0.58 -0.12 2.15
N SER A 60 0.11 -0.22 3.40
CA SER A 60 -0.12 0.93 4.27
C SER A 60 -1.00 2.06 3.69
N VAL A 61 -1.95 1.73 2.79
CA VAL A 61 -2.88 2.72 2.22
C VAL A 61 -3.77 3.29 3.32
N ARG A 62 -3.72 4.60 3.51
CA ARG A 62 -4.51 5.33 4.51
C ARG A 62 -4.97 6.67 3.94
N VAL A 63 -6.22 7.02 4.24
CA VAL A 63 -6.79 8.36 4.01
C VAL A 63 -7.19 8.91 5.36
N ARG A 64 -6.83 10.17 5.62
CA ARG A 64 -7.17 10.91 6.84
C ARG A 64 -8.68 10.85 7.07
N ALA A 65 -9.11 10.62 8.31
CA ALA A 65 -10.49 10.21 8.59
C ALA A 65 -11.52 11.26 8.14
N ASP A 66 -11.22 12.54 8.34
CA ASP A 66 -11.99 13.72 7.92
C ASP A 66 -11.98 13.97 6.41
N ARG A 67 -11.11 13.28 5.65
CA ARG A 67 -10.96 13.42 4.19
C ARG A 67 -11.43 12.20 3.40
N ARG A 68 -12.01 11.20 4.07
CA ARG A 68 -12.56 9.99 3.42
C ARG A 68 -13.79 10.34 2.58
N GLY A 69 -14.08 9.49 1.59
CA GLY A 69 -15.22 9.67 0.69
C GLY A 69 -15.01 10.70 -0.43
N GLN A 70 -13.89 11.42 -0.42
CA GLN A 70 -13.56 12.48 -1.41
C GLN A 70 -12.75 11.95 -2.61
N GLY A 71 -12.71 10.62 -2.83
CA GLY A 71 -11.95 10.04 -3.94
C GLY A 71 -10.42 9.99 -3.77
N LEU A 72 -9.84 10.56 -2.71
CA LEU A 72 -8.38 10.62 -2.49
C LEU A 72 -7.69 9.25 -2.56
N GLY A 73 -8.28 8.22 -1.95
CA GLY A 73 -7.71 6.87 -2.02
C GLY A 73 -7.70 6.32 -3.44
N ALA A 74 -8.75 6.59 -4.24
CA ALA A 74 -8.84 6.16 -5.62
C ALA A 74 -7.80 6.90 -6.49
N ALA A 75 -7.65 8.21 -6.30
CA ALA A 75 -6.64 9.00 -6.99
C ALA A 75 -5.21 8.52 -6.69
N LEU A 76 -4.93 8.24 -5.41
CA LEU A 76 -3.62 7.73 -4.98
C LEU A 76 -3.31 6.34 -5.59
N MET A 77 -4.30 5.45 -5.63
CA MET A 77 -4.15 4.13 -6.26
C MET A 77 -4.00 4.23 -7.79
N ALA A 78 -4.75 5.11 -8.45
CA ALA A 78 -4.61 5.34 -9.88
C ALA A 78 -3.19 5.82 -10.22
N TRP A 79 -2.66 6.77 -9.44
CA TRP A 79 -1.27 7.23 -9.59
C TRP A 79 -0.27 6.08 -9.46
N VAL A 80 -0.43 5.19 -8.48
CA VAL A 80 0.47 4.03 -8.33
C VAL A 80 0.37 3.08 -9.51
N VAL A 81 -0.83 2.81 -10.00
CA VAL A 81 -1.03 1.95 -11.17
C VAL A 81 -0.32 2.53 -12.39
N ASP A 82 -0.41 3.84 -12.60
CA ASP A 82 0.27 4.49 -13.73
C ASP A 82 1.79 4.44 -13.59
N ARG A 83 2.35 4.69 -12.39
CA ARG A 83 3.79 4.52 -12.15
C ARG A 83 4.25 3.08 -12.33
N ALA A 84 3.45 2.11 -11.91
CA ALA A 84 3.76 0.70 -12.09
C ALA A 84 3.79 0.33 -13.59
N ARG A 85 2.84 0.84 -14.39
CA ARG A 85 2.82 0.65 -15.85
C ARG A 85 4.02 1.27 -16.53
N GLU A 86 4.37 2.52 -16.20
CA GLU A 86 5.54 3.21 -16.76
C GLU A 86 6.84 2.48 -16.46
N ARG A 87 6.92 1.83 -15.30
CA ARG A 87 8.08 1.01 -14.89
C ARG A 87 8.11 -0.37 -15.57
N GLY A 88 7.07 -0.75 -16.29
CA GLY A 88 6.96 -2.09 -16.90
C GLY A 88 6.61 -3.20 -15.90
N CYS A 89 6.00 -2.86 -14.76
CA CYS A 89 5.49 -3.87 -13.84
C CYS A 89 4.36 -4.66 -14.53
N ALA A 90 4.37 -5.98 -14.36
CA ALA A 90 3.33 -6.83 -14.94
C ALA A 90 2.05 -6.90 -14.09
N LEU A 91 2.11 -6.47 -12.83
CA LEU A 91 0.94 -6.35 -11.96
C LEU A 91 1.16 -5.37 -10.80
N VAL A 92 0.05 -4.92 -10.23
CA VAL A 92 -0.03 -4.30 -8.90
C VAL A 92 -0.75 -5.28 -7.97
N GLN A 93 -0.22 -5.50 -6.78
CA GLN A 93 -0.82 -6.39 -5.78
C GLN A 93 -0.87 -5.77 -4.40
N LEU A 94 -1.80 -6.27 -3.60
CA LEU A 94 -1.99 -5.93 -2.20
C LEU A 94 -2.62 -7.12 -1.49
N THR A 95 -2.58 -7.10 -0.16
CA THR A 95 -3.35 -8.02 0.68
C THR A 95 -4.23 -7.21 1.62
N THR A 96 -5.50 -7.60 1.71
CA THR A 96 -6.46 -7.01 2.65
C THR A 96 -7.02 -8.09 3.56
N ASP A 97 -7.26 -7.74 4.82
CA ASP A 97 -7.89 -8.64 5.79
C ASP A 97 -9.32 -8.96 5.35
N LYS A 98 -9.70 -10.25 5.37
CA LYS A 98 -11.01 -10.74 4.92
C LYS A 98 -12.20 -10.06 5.61
N ARG A 99 -12.01 -9.51 6.81
CA ARG A 99 -13.03 -8.78 7.57
C ARG A 99 -13.29 -7.37 7.05
N ARG A 100 -12.40 -6.81 6.22
CA ARG A 100 -12.48 -5.42 5.74
C ARG A 100 -13.29 -5.32 4.44
N GLN A 101 -14.59 -5.59 4.54
CA GLN A 101 -15.49 -5.58 3.39
C GLN A 101 -15.50 -4.25 2.61
N ASP A 102 -15.38 -3.11 3.31
CA ASP A 102 -15.24 -1.80 2.65
C ASP A 102 -13.97 -1.68 1.81
N ALA A 103 -12.86 -2.28 2.27
CA ALA A 103 -11.61 -2.28 1.52
C ALA A 103 -11.73 -3.17 0.27
N HIS A 104 -12.44 -4.30 0.37
CA HIS A 104 -12.68 -5.19 -0.77
C HIS A 104 -13.45 -4.45 -1.87
N ARG A 105 -14.63 -3.90 -1.53
CA ARG A 105 -15.43 -3.08 -2.46
C ARG A 105 -14.67 -1.89 -3.01
N PHE A 106 -13.79 -1.29 -2.20
CA PHE A 106 -12.94 -0.21 -2.67
C PHE A 106 -11.98 -0.68 -3.76
N TYR A 107 -11.21 -1.75 -3.55
CA TYR A 107 -10.25 -2.24 -4.54
C TYR A 107 -10.92 -2.88 -5.77
N GLU A 108 -12.04 -3.58 -5.60
CA GLU A 108 -12.82 -4.15 -6.71
C GLU A 108 -13.31 -3.05 -7.67
N ARG A 109 -13.80 -1.91 -7.15
CA ARG A 109 -14.19 -0.75 -7.98
C ARG A 109 -13.02 -0.12 -8.72
N LEU A 110 -11.78 -0.34 -8.26
CA LEU A 110 -10.56 0.09 -8.94
C LEU A 110 -10.04 -0.94 -9.96
N GLY A 111 -10.77 -2.04 -10.17
CA GLY A 111 -10.41 -3.09 -11.13
C GLY A 111 -9.47 -4.17 -10.56
N PHE A 112 -9.22 -4.19 -9.25
CA PHE A 112 -8.51 -5.31 -8.63
C PHE A 112 -9.42 -6.54 -8.58
N VAL A 113 -8.85 -7.71 -8.90
CA VAL A 113 -9.55 -8.99 -8.85
C VAL A 113 -8.93 -9.84 -7.74
N ALA A 114 -9.76 -10.28 -6.78
CA ALA A 114 -9.38 -11.21 -5.71
C ALA A 114 -9.21 -12.65 -6.24
N SER A 115 -8.27 -12.82 -7.16
CA SER A 115 -7.99 -14.09 -7.87
C SER A 115 -7.14 -15.07 -7.07
N HIS A 116 -6.59 -14.66 -5.93
CA HIS A 116 -5.66 -15.44 -5.12
C HIS A 116 -5.98 -15.30 -3.63
N GLU A 117 -5.73 -16.35 -2.86
CA GLU A 117 -5.84 -16.35 -1.40
C GLU A 117 -4.57 -15.78 -0.75
N GLY A 118 -4.75 -14.78 0.12
CA GLY A 118 -3.67 -14.24 0.94
C GLY A 118 -3.38 -15.18 2.11
N MET A 119 -2.23 -15.86 2.06
CA MET A 119 -1.77 -16.76 3.11
C MET A 119 -0.75 -16.05 4.01
N LYS A 120 -0.87 -16.22 5.33
CA LYS A 120 0.05 -15.66 6.33
C LYS A 120 0.40 -16.74 7.34
N LEU A 121 1.69 -16.93 7.57
CA LEU A 121 2.22 -17.73 8.68
C LEU A 121 2.77 -16.77 9.71
N ASP A 122 2.21 -16.79 10.91
CA ASP A 122 2.73 -15.99 12.01
C ASP A 122 3.99 -16.65 12.59
N LEU A 123 5.08 -15.89 12.65
CA LEU A 123 6.37 -16.32 13.18
C LEU A 123 6.64 -15.72 14.57
N THR A 124 5.73 -14.91 15.10
CA THR A 124 5.89 -14.22 16.39
C THR A 124 5.29 -15.00 17.56
N GLY A 125 4.59 -16.11 17.27
CA GLY A 125 4.10 -17.06 18.28
C GLY A 125 2.94 -16.56 19.15
N GLY A 126 2.27 -15.45 18.79
CA GLY A 126 1.13 -14.91 19.52
C GLY A 126 -0.20 -15.18 18.83
N GLY A 127 -1.00 -16.10 19.39
CA GLY A 127 -2.42 -16.23 19.06
C GLY A 127 -3.26 -15.07 19.60
#